data_AF-A0A1B6M700-F1
#
_entry.id   AF-A0A1B6M700-F1
#
_cell.length_a   1.000
_cell.length_b   1.000
_cell.length_c   1.000
_cell.angle_alpha   90.00
_cell.angle_beta   90.00
_cell.angle_gamma   90.00
#
_symmetry.space_group_name_H-M   'P 1'
#
loop_
_entity.id
_entity.type
_entity.pdbx_description
1 polymer ?
#
loop_
_entity_poly.entity_id
_entity_poly.type
_entity_poly.pdbx_seq_one_letter_code
_entity_poly.pdbx_strand_id
1 'polypeptide(L)'
;LLDCQPILSSSVMDCLIQDPKKILPPTHNSVDLSSTENAMEVQSLQITAFLMSVCHVVLLVQDWFYNPNIVRFMQTAAMLKPRTNTTADEGLVEYFPHIMFVHTHAHCSDFSTERVKLMQDVYKQSFSKSLLQLHSGLGVANGGVIHMLSPFTLDQEPLNLFLLPPLIDQDVKGHFQGHPGYEDLLRKMKQQLQGIGTCQLSTTQLSEKNWFHYAVKVWEGIKKSTFFQEYSRLLP
;
A
#
# COMPACT_ATOMS: atom_id res chain seq x y z
N LEU A 1 -3.80 -1.25 -14.04
CA LEU A 1 -3.42 -1.98 -12.80
C LEU A 1 -1.91 -2.20 -12.86
N LEU A 2 -1.21 -1.99 -11.74
CA LEU A 2 0.22 -2.30 -11.63
C LEU A 2 0.36 -3.39 -10.57
N ASP A 3 1.02 -4.49 -10.93
CA ASP A 3 1.43 -5.52 -9.98
C ASP A 3 2.93 -5.34 -9.70
N CYS A 4 3.34 -5.59 -8.46
CA CYS A 4 4.70 -5.35 -8.02
C CYS A 4 5.29 -6.57 -7.34
N GLN A 5 6.62 -6.64 -7.35
CA GLN A 5 7.35 -7.66 -6.64
C GLN A 5 7.06 -7.59 -5.13
N PRO A 6 6.99 -8.71 -4.40
CA PRO A 6 6.82 -8.71 -2.95
C PRO A 6 7.93 -7.94 -2.24
N ILE A 7 7.55 -7.18 -1.20
CA ILE A 7 8.47 -6.42 -0.36
C ILE A 7 9.35 -7.38 0.46
N LEU A 8 10.66 -7.09 0.55
CA LEU A 8 11.61 -7.83 1.38
C LEU A 8 11.59 -9.36 1.16
N SER A 9 11.41 -9.80 -0.09
CA SER A 9 11.24 -11.22 -0.42
C SER A 9 12.54 -12.02 -0.31
N SER A 10 12.57 -13.04 0.56
CA SER A 10 13.69 -13.96 0.67
C SER A 10 13.97 -14.75 -0.62
N SER A 11 12.93 -15.07 -1.39
CA SER A 11 13.10 -15.77 -2.68
C SER A 11 13.79 -14.90 -3.73
N VAL A 12 13.51 -13.59 -3.74
CA VAL A 12 14.18 -12.65 -4.64
C VAL A 12 15.61 -12.39 -4.18
N MET A 13 15.82 -12.33 -2.86
CA MET A 13 17.15 -12.24 -2.27
C MET A 13 18.01 -13.46 -2.63
N ASP A 14 17.46 -14.68 -2.55
CA ASP A 14 18.15 -15.90 -2.97
C ASP A 14 18.50 -15.86 -4.47
N CYS A 15 17.58 -15.40 -5.32
CA CYS A 15 17.87 -15.19 -6.75
C CYS A 15 19.00 -14.16 -6.98
N LEU A 16 19.04 -13.09 -6.19
CA LEU A 16 20.11 -12.07 -6.25
C LEU A 16 21.46 -12.61 -5.81
N ILE A 17 21.49 -13.49 -4.80
CA ILE A 17 22.71 -14.17 -4.34
C ILE A 17 23.25 -15.11 -5.42
N GLN A 18 22.35 -15.82 -6.11
CA GLN A 18 22.72 -16.76 -7.17
C GLN A 18 23.15 -16.07 -8.46
N ASP A 19 22.51 -14.96 -8.83
CA ASP A 19 22.83 -14.18 -10.03
C ASP A 19 22.73 -12.66 -9.78
N PRO A 20 23.79 -12.02 -9.26
CA PRO A 20 23.77 -10.60 -8.88
C PRO A 20 23.60 -9.66 -10.09
N LYS A 21 23.72 -10.15 -11.33
CA LYS A 21 23.62 -9.34 -12.56
C LYS A 21 22.20 -9.30 -13.14
N LYS A 22 21.27 -10.13 -12.65
CA LYS A 22 19.97 -10.37 -13.31
C LYS A 22 18.84 -9.45 -12.89
N ILE A 23 18.93 -8.82 -11.72
CA ILE A 23 17.80 -8.10 -11.09
C ILE A 23 18.14 -6.64 -10.73
N LEU A 24 19.42 -6.29 -10.55
CA LEU A 24 19.84 -4.91 -10.38
C LEU A 24 19.98 -4.25 -11.77
N PRO A 25 19.09 -3.32 -12.18
CA PRO A 25 19.48 -2.39 -13.22
C PRO A 25 20.77 -1.71 -12.75
N PRO A 26 21.79 -1.53 -13.62
CA PRO A 26 23.03 -0.90 -13.23
C PRO A 26 22.71 0.55 -12.85
N THR A 27 22.47 0.78 -11.56
CA THR A 27 22.45 2.12 -11.01
C THR A 27 23.89 2.60 -11.13
N HIS A 28 24.14 3.41 -12.16
CA HIS A 28 25.30 4.27 -12.25
C HIS A 28 25.43 4.94 -10.88
N ASN A 29 26.48 4.59 -10.14
CA ASN A 29 26.67 4.78 -8.69
C ASN A 29 26.20 3.57 -7.88
N SER A 30 26.99 2.50 -7.96
CA SER A 30 27.12 1.51 -6.91
C SER A 30 27.57 2.24 -5.64
N VAL A 31 26.62 2.75 -4.87
CA VAL A 31 26.82 2.81 -3.43
C VAL A 31 27.16 1.37 -3.05
N ASP A 32 28.31 1.15 -2.42
CA ASP A 32 28.69 -0.14 -1.85
C ASP A 32 27.61 -0.51 -0.82
N LEU A 33 26.53 -1.13 -1.29
CA LEU A 33 25.50 -1.69 -0.45
C LEU A 33 26.19 -2.78 0.36
N SER A 34 26.44 -2.47 1.62
CA SER A 34 27.25 -3.27 2.55
C SER A 34 26.76 -4.72 2.67
N SER A 35 25.49 -4.97 2.37
CA SER A 35 24.86 -6.29 2.33
C SER A 35 23.79 -6.40 1.23
N THR A 36 23.56 -7.63 0.75
CA THR A 36 22.45 -7.96 -0.16
C THR A 36 21.08 -7.66 0.49
N GLU A 37 21.00 -7.74 1.82
CA GLU A 37 19.80 -7.40 2.59
C GLU A 37 19.47 -5.91 2.48
N ASN A 38 20.47 -5.04 2.68
CA ASN A 38 20.33 -3.60 2.53
C ASN A 38 19.95 -3.23 1.08
N ALA A 39 20.52 -3.93 0.09
CA ALA A 39 20.15 -3.75 -1.32
C ALA A 39 18.67 -4.09 -1.58
N MET A 40 18.18 -5.19 -1.00
CA MET A 40 16.79 -5.62 -1.11
C MET A 40 15.81 -4.66 -0.45
N GLU A 41 16.17 -4.11 0.71
CA GLU A 41 15.38 -3.10 1.40
C GLU A 41 15.28 -1.82 0.58
N VAL A 42 16.41 -1.30 0.08
CA VAL A 42 16.45 -0.11 -0.76
C VAL A 42 15.63 -0.31 -2.04
N GLN A 43 15.75 -1.45 -2.71
CA GLN A 43 14.95 -1.78 -3.90
C GLN A 43 13.45 -1.79 -3.58
N SER A 44 13.04 -2.40 -2.46
CA SER A 44 11.64 -2.45 -2.04
C SER A 44 11.10 -1.04 -1.77
N LEU A 45 11.89 -0.18 -1.12
CA LEU A 45 11.54 1.22 -0.87
C LEU A 45 11.43 2.03 -2.16
N GLN A 46 12.32 1.83 -3.13
CA GLN A 46 12.28 2.50 -4.43
C GLN A 46 11.01 2.15 -5.22
N ILE A 47 10.64 0.86 -5.26
CA ILE A 47 9.41 0.40 -5.91
C ILE A 47 8.18 0.98 -5.21
N THR A 48 8.16 0.96 -3.87
CA THR A 48 7.03 1.49 -3.09
C THR A 48 6.87 2.99 -3.28
N ALA A 49 7.97 3.74 -3.22
CA ALA A 49 8.00 5.18 -3.49
C ALA A 49 7.51 5.51 -4.91
N PHE A 50 7.91 4.71 -5.90
CA PHE A 50 7.44 4.85 -7.28
C PHE A 50 5.93 4.69 -7.37
N LEU A 51 5.37 3.60 -6.82
CA LEU A 51 3.93 3.36 -6.81
C LEU A 51 3.19 4.50 -6.09
N MET A 52 3.72 4.99 -4.97
CA MET A 52 3.13 6.11 -4.25
C MET A 52 3.11 7.42 -5.05
N SER A 53 4.02 7.60 -6.00
CA SER A 53 4.10 8.81 -6.84
C SER A 53 3.28 8.75 -8.12
N VAL A 54 2.84 7.56 -8.57
CA VAL A 54 2.19 7.38 -9.88
C VAL A 54 0.80 6.73 -9.81
N CYS A 55 0.40 6.19 -8.66
CA CYS A 55 -0.91 5.55 -8.47
C CYS A 55 -1.87 6.43 -7.66
N HIS A 56 -3.17 6.30 -7.92
CA HIS A 56 -4.21 6.93 -7.12
C HIS A 56 -4.51 6.17 -5.82
N VAL A 57 -4.48 4.84 -5.90
CA VAL A 57 -4.69 3.93 -4.78
C VAL A 57 -3.56 2.91 -4.78
N VAL A 58 -2.98 2.66 -3.60
CA VAL A 58 -2.00 1.61 -3.38
C VAL A 58 -2.58 0.62 -2.37
N LEU A 59 -2.67 -0.65 -2.76
CA LEU A 59 -3.15 -1.73 -1.91
C LEU A 59 -1.97 -2.31 -1.14
N LEU A 60 -2.04 -2.26 0.19
CA LEU A 60 -1.07 -2.93 1.06
C LEU A 60 -1.67 -4.23 1.57
N VAL A 61 -1.30 -5.32 0.91
CA VAL A 61 -1.81 -6.67 1.18
C VAL A 61 -0.95 -7.35 2.24
N GLN A 62 -1.57 -7.92 3.28
CA GLN A 62 -0.90 -8.68 4.33
C GLN A 62 -1.79 -9.82 4.83
N ASP A 63 -1.20 -10.96 5.20
CA ASP A 63 -1.96 -12.14 5.64
C ASP A 63 -2.34 -12.12 7.12
N TRP A 64 -1.71 -11.26 7.93
CA TRP A 64 -1.94 -11.23 9.38
C TRP A 64 -1.75 -9.84 9.97
N PHE A 65 -2.50 -9.57 11.04
CA PHE A 65 -2.42 -8.36 11.86
C PHE A 65 -1.70 -8.67 13.18
N TYR A 66 -0.74 -7.90 13.69
CA TYR A 66 -0.19 -6.60 13.27
C TYR A 66 1.33 -6.69 13.06
N ASN A 67 1.85 -6.20 11.93
CA ASN A 67 3.28 -6.18 11.64
C ASN A 67 3.87 -4.74 11.74
N PRO A 68 4.64 -4.41 12.80
CA PRO A 68 5.24 -3.08 12.95
C PRO A 68 6.34 -2.77 11.92
N ASN A 69 6.99 -3.80 11.35
CA ASN A 69 8.02 -3.60 10.33
C ASN A 69 7.41 -3.05 9.05
N ILE A 70 6.22 -3.53 8.66
CA ILE A 70 5.48 -3.00 7.51
C ILE A 70 5.08 -1.54 7.74
N VAL A 71 4.66 -1.18 8.95
CA VAL A 71 4.34 0.21 9.29
C VAL A 71 5.55 1.12 9.14
N ARG A 72 6.68 0.74 9.73
CA ARG A 72 7.94 1.49 9.60
C ARG A 72 8.36 1.61 8.13
N PHE A 73 8.31 0.50 7.40
CA PHE A 73 8.63 0.47 5.97
C PHE A 73 7.77 1.46 5.16
N MET A 74 6.45 1.45 5.37
CA MET A 74 5.53 2.36 4.66
C MET A 74 5.79 3.83 5.01
N GLN A 75 6.09 4.13 6.28
CA GLN A 75 6.45 5.48 6.70
C GLN A 75 7.77 5.93 6.07
N THR A 76 8.78 5.06 6.03
CA THR A 76 10.06 5.31 5.35
C THR A 76 9.86 5.56 3.86
N ALA A 77 9.08 4.71 3.18
CA ALA A 77 8.77 4.90 1.75
C ALA A 77 8.08 6.24 1.48
N ALA A 78 7.13 6.65 2.34
CA ALA A 78 6.46 7.94 2.24
C ALA A 78 7.41 9.13 2.41
N MET A 79 8.47 9.01 3.23
CA MET A 79 9.50 10.04 3.41
C MET A 79 10.52 10.09 2.27
N LEU A 80 10.80 8.94 1.63
CA LEU A 80 11.78 8.84 0.54
C LEU A 80 11.19 9.11 -0.84
N LYS A 81 9.85 9.10 -0.98
CA LYS A 81 9.22 9.36 -2.27
C LYS A 81 9.60 10.73 -2.81
N PRO A 82 9.74 10.88 -4.15
CA PRO A 82 9.89 12.19 -4.75
C PRO A 82 8.69 13.09 -4.41
N ARG A 83 8.99 14.35 -4.06
CA ARG A 83 7.95 15.36 -3.88
C ARG A 83 7.33 15.68 -5.23
N THR A 84 6.07 15.32 -5.38
CA THR A 84 5.27 15.57 -6.58
C THR A 84 4.14 16.50 -6.17
N ASN A 85 4.11 17.70 -6.74
CA ASN A 85 3.08 18.68 -6.41
C ASN A 85 1.85 18.45 -7.29
N THR A 86 0.68 18.49 -6.66
CA THR A 86 -0.62 18.50 -7.32
C THR A 86 -1.33 19.83 -7.04
N THR A 87 -2.24 20.22 -7.92
CA THR A 87 -3.12 21.37 -7.73
C THR A 87 -4.32 20.96 -6.90
N ALA A 88 -4.43 21.54 -5.71
CA ALA A 88 -5.64 21.56 -4.89
C ALA A 88 -6.28 22.96 -4.96
N ASP A 89 -7.52 23.08 -4.47
CA ASP A 89 -8.29 24.34 -4.51
C ASP A 89 -7.57 25.52 -3.81
N GLU A 90 -6.67 25.25 -2.86
CA GLU A 90 -5.90 26.24 -2.10
C GLU A 90 -4.42 26.35 -2.53
N GLY A 91 -4.02 25.74 -3.64
CA GLY A 91 -2.67 25.86 -4.21
C GLY A 91 -1.95 24.54 -4.47
N LEU A 92 -0.63 24.59 -4.52
CA LEU A 92 0.22 23.42 -4.77
C LEU A 92 0.47 22.65 -3.48
N VAL A 93 -0.08 21.43 -3.39
CA VAL A 93 0.08 20.52 -2.25
C VAL A 93 0.87 19.30 -2.70
N GLU A 94 1.63 18.70 -1.78
CA GLU A 94 2.30 17.44 -2.05
C GLU A 94 1.28 16.31 -2.21
N TYR A 95 1.42 15.55 -3.30
CA TYR A 95 0.55 14.41 -3.59
C TYR A 95 0.89 13.20 -2.71
N PHE A 96 -0.14 12.60 -2.12
CA PHE A 96 -0.11 11.28 -1.49
C PHE A 96 -1.29 10.44 -1.98
N PRO A 97 -1.08 9.16 -2.31
CA PRO A 97 -2.15 8.28 -2.76
C PRO A 97 -3.02 7.82 -1.60
N HIS A 98 -4.19 7.30 -1.92
CA HIS A 98 -4.98 6.53 -0.95
C HIS A 98 -4.29 5.20 -0.67
N ILE A 99 -4.01 4.91 0.59
CA ILE A 99 -3.51 3.59 1.00
C ILE A 99 -4.70 2.79 1.53
N MET A 100 -4.91 1.59 0.99
CA MET A 100 -5.87 0.63 1.51
C MET A 100 -5.14 -0.58 2.07
N PHE A 101 -5.31 -0.85 3.36
CA PHE A 101 -4.86 -2.08 3.99
C PHE A 101 -5.81 -3.21 3.59
N VAL A 102 -5.27 -4.30 3.04
CA VAL A 102 -6.05 -5.48 2.69
C VAL A 102 -5.51 -6.64 3.50
N HIS A 103 -6.31 -7.17 4.42
CA HIS A 103 -5.95 -8.36 5.18
C HIS A 103 -6.53 -9.58 4.47
N THR A 104 -5.65 -10.37 3.90
CA THR A 104 -5.96 -11.66 3.27
C THR A 104 -6.07 -12.74 4.35
N HIS A 105 -6.76 -13.83 4.03
CA HIS A 105 -6.95 -14.97 4.93
C HIS A 105 -7.58 -14.63 6.29
N ALA A 106 -8.42 -13.59 6.34
CA ALA A 106 -9.10 -13.17 7.56
C ALA A 106 -10.04 -14.28 8.09
N HIS A 107 -9.96 -14.55 9.39
CA HIS A 107 -10.82 -15.53 10.05
C HIS A 107 -12.16 -14.90 10.46
N CYS A 108 -13.16 -15.73 10.77
CA CYS A 108 -14.48 -15.26 11.21
C CYS A 108 -14.43 -14.33 12.43
N SER A 109 -13.47 -14.54 13.34
CA SER A 109 -13.25 -13.69 14.51
C SER A 109 -12.83 -12.27 14.13
N ASP A 110 -12.14 -12.09 13.00
CA ASP A 110 -11.58 -10.80 12.58
C ASP A 110 -12.66 -9.85 12.07
N PHE A 111 -13.81 -10.38 11.67
CA PHE A 111 -14.98 -9.60 11.23
C PHE A 111 -15.84 -9.09 12.40
N SER A 112 -15.47 -9.36 13.66
CA SER A 112 -16.19 -8.82 14.81
C SER A 112 -15.98 -7.30 14.94
N THR A 113 -16.98 -6.60 15.47
CA THR A 113 -16.92 -5.15 15.68
C THR A 113 -15.74 -4.74 16.56
N GLU A 114 -15.47 -5.50 17.62
CA GLU A 114 -14.35 -5.28 18.53
C GLU A 114 -12.99 -5.43 17.84
N ARG A 115 -12.83 -6.47 17.01
CA ARG A 115 -11.58 -6.71 16.28
C ARG A 115 -11.33 -5.66 15.21
N VAL A 116 -12.33 -5.34 14.39
CA VAL A 116 -12.22 -4.29 13.38
C VAL A 116 -11.97 -2.93 14.05
N LYS A 117 -12.58 -2.67 15.20
CA LYS A 117 -12.33 -1.45 15.97
C LYS A 117 -10.88 -1.35 16.43
N LEU A 118 -10.38 -2.42 17.07
CA LEU A 118 -8.99 -2.51 17.52
C LEU A 118 -8.00 -2.33 16.36
N MET A 119 -8.22 -2.99 15.22
CA MET A 119 -7.35 -2.87 14.05
C MET A 119 -7.26 -1.43 13.55
N GLN A 120 -8.40 -0.74 13.48
CA GLN A 120 -8.45 0.66 13.06
C GLN A 120 -7.72 1.58 14.04
N ASP A 121 -7.91 1.39 15.35
CA ASP A 121 -7.26 2.21 16.38
C ASP A 121 -5.73 2.05 16.33
N VAL A 122 -5.24 0.82 16.18
CA VAL A 122 -3.80 0.54 16.07
C VAL A 122 -3.19 1.22 14.83
N TYR A 123 -3.83 1.11 13.67
CA TYR A 123 -3.32 1.76 12.46
C TYR A 123 -3.41 3.28 12.54
N LYS A 124 -4.51 3.85 13.05
CA LYS A 124 -4.65 5.30 13.28
C LYS A 124 -3.55 5.83 14.18
N GLN A 125 -3.29 5.16 15.29
CA GLN A 125 -2.22 5.56 16.20
C GLN A 125 -0.84 5.47 15.53
N SER A 126 -0.60 4.36 14.84
CA SER A 126 0.67 4.09 14.15
C SER A 126 0.98 5.09 13.05
N PHE A 127 -0.03 5.51 12.29
CA PHE A 127 0.10 6.47 11.19
C PHE A 127 -0.35 7.89 11.53
N SER A 128 -0.56 8.22 12.81
CA SER A 128 -1.07 9.54 13.26
C SER A 128 -0.22 10.73 12.81
N LYS A 129 1.08 10.52 12.57
CA LYS A 129 2.03 11.55 12.09
C LYS A 129 2.36 11.40 10.59
N SER A 130 1.71 10.48 9.90
CA SER A 130 1.93 10.21 8.49
C SER A 130 1.08 11.14 7.63
N LEU A 131 1.59 11.48 6.44
CA LEU A 131 0.86 12.23 5.42
C LEU A 131 0.04 11.33 4.49
N LEU A 132 0.07 10.01 4.71
CA LEU A 132 -0.65 9.03 3.91
C LEU A 132 -2.16 9.21 4.06
N GLN A 133 -2.90 9.09 2.95
CA GLN A 133 -4.35 9.23 2.95
C GLN A 133 -5.01 7.89 3.32
N LEU A 134 -5.39 7.75 4.58
CA LEU A 134 -5.98 6.52 5.14
C LEU A 134 -7.50 6.59 5.35
N HIS A 135 -8.10 7.76 5.11
CA HIS A 135 -9.52 8.04 5.30
C HIS A 135 -10.12 8.55 3.99
N SER A 136 -10.60 7.61 3.17
CA SER A 136 -11.20 7.91 1.86
C SER A 136 -12.57 7.27 1.64
N GLY A 137 -13.17 6.75 2.72
CA GLY A 137 -14.43 6.00 2.68
C GLY A 137 -14.29 4.58 2.11
N LEU A 138 -13.09 4.15 1.74
CA LEU A 138 -12.78 2.76 1.41
C LEU A 138 -12.80 1.87 2.66
N GLY A 139 -13.09 0.58 2.49
CA GLY A 139 -12.96 -0.42 3.55
C GLY A 139 -14.27 -1.11 3.94
N VAL A 140 -14.17 -2.06 4.88
CA VAL A 140 -15.30 -2.86 5.36
C VAL A 140 -16.18 -2.12 6.36
N ALA A 141 -15.63 -1.13 7.07
CA ALA A 141 -16.28 -0.46 8.21
C ALA A 141 -17.10 0.79 7.83
N ASN A 142 -17.35 1.00 6.53
CA ASN A 142 -18.13 2.15 6.05
C ASN A 142 -19.65 1.90 6.02
N GLY A 143 -20.12 0.74 6.47
CA GLY A 143 -21.53 0.34 6.49
C GLY A 143 -22.10 -0.13 5.14
N GLY A 144 -21.39 0.11 4.03
CA GLY A 144 -21.79 -0.32 2.68
C GLY A 144 -21.36 -1.76 2.34
N VAL A 145 -20.31 -2.26 2.99
CA VAL A 145 -19.84 -3.64 2.77
C VAL A 145 -20.53 -4.61 3.71
N ILE A 146 -20.44 -4.36 5.01
CA ILE A 146 -21.04 -5.16 6.07
C ILE A 146 -21.86 -4.21 6.93
N HIS A 147 -23.18 -4.37 6.97
CA HIS A 147 -24.06 -3.44 7.68
C HIS A 147 -23.77 -3.33 9.18
N MET A 148 -23.28 -4.41 9.80
CA MET A 148 -22.86 -4.41 11.21
C MET A 148 -21.55 -3.64 11.46
N LEU A 149 -20.78 -3.36 10.42
CA LEU A 149 -19.53 -2.60 10.49
C LEU A 149 -19.76 -1.23 9.85
N SER A 150 -20.27 -0.31 10.66
CA SER A 150 -20.50 1.08 10.28
C SER A 150 -19.77 2.05 11.23
N PRO A 151 -19.55 3.30 10.81
CA PRO A 151 -18.95 4.32 11.67
C PRO A 151 -19.75 4.53 12.97
N PHE A 152 -21.07 4.39 12.90
CA PHE A 152 -21.97 4.48 14.05
C PHE A 152 -21.76 3.34 15.05
N THR A 153 -21.69 2.10 14.56
CA THR A 153 -21.49 0.91 15.42
C THR A 153 -20.10 0.84 16.03
N LEU A 154 -19.08 1.35 15.33
CA LEU A 154 -17.70 1.33 15.81
C LEU A 154 -17.34 2.59 16.62
N ASP A 155 -18.18 3.62 16.58
CA ASP A 155 -17.96 4.94 17.21
C ASP A 155 -16.61 5.55 16.80
N GLN A 156 -16.29 5.49 15.50
CA GLN A 156 -15.06 6.05 14.95
C GLN A 156 -15.14 6.24 13.44
N GLU A 157 -14.31 7.15 12.92
CA GLU A 157 -14.13 7.35 11.48
C GLU A 157 -13.59 6.08 10.79
N PRO A 158 -14.14 5.65 9.65
CA PRO A 158 -13.66 4.47 8.96
C PRO A 158 -12.25 4.70 8.39
N LEU A 159 -11.37 3.74 8.64
CA LEU A 159 -10.08 3.60 7.98
C LEU A 159 -10.25 2.79 6.69
N ASN A 160 -9.38 3.07 5.70
CA ASN A 160 -9.22 2.26 4.49
C ASN A 160 -8.66 0.85 4.81
N LEU A 161 -9.45 0.03 5.50
CA LEU A 161 -9.14 -1.34 5.89
C LEU A 161 -10.17 -2.28 5.28
N PHE A 162 -9.70 -3.26 4.53
CA PHE A 162 -10.53 -4.29 3.91
C PHE A 162 -10.09 -5.68 4.37
N LEU A 163 -11.05 -6.56 4.66
CA LEU A 163 -10.80 -7.93 5.10
C LEU A 163 -11.31 -8.89 4.02
N LEU A 164 -10.48 -9.85 3.63
CA LEU A 164 -10.84 -10.92 2.71
C LEU A 164 -10.64 -12.28 3.39
N PRO A 165 -11.69 -13.11 3.48
CA PRO A 165 -11.56 -14.45 4.04
C PRO A 165 -10.74 -15.35 3.09
N PRO A 166 -10.29 -16.53 3.54
CA PRO A 166 -9.74 -17.51 2.61
C PRO A 166 -10.77 -17.91 1.54
N LEU A 167 -10.30 -18.18 0.33
CA LEU A 167 -11.13 -18.80 -0.71
C LEU A 167 -11.41 -20.25 -0.28
N ILE A 168 -12.63 -20.52 0.15
CA ILE A 168 -13.08 -21.87 0.52
C ILE A 168 -13.90 -22.43 -0.65
N ASP A 169 -13.63 -23.68 -1.03
CA ASP A 169 -14.44 -24.38 -2.03
C ASP A 169 -15.91 -24.46 -1.59
N GLN A 170 -16.82 -24.31 -2.56
CA GLN A 170 -18.26 -24.18 -2.35
C GLN A 170 -18.93 -25.39 -1.69
N ASP A 171 -18.19 -26.45 -1.37
CA ASP A 171 -18.70 -27.69 -0.80
C ASP A 171 -19.03 -27.59 0.70
N VAL A 172 -18.63 -26.50 1.37
CA VAL A 172 -18.98 -26.19 2.78
C VAL A 172 -20.23 -25.31 2.88
N LYS A 173 -21.20 -25.51 1.99
CA LYS A 173 -22.50 -24.82 2.01
C LYS A 173 -23.31 -25.26 3.23
N GLY A 174 -23.34 -24.44 4.28
CA GLY A 174 -24.25 -24.64 5.41
C GLY A 174 -23.70 -24.24 6.78
N HIS A 175 -22.39 -24.05 6.92
CA HIS A 175 -21.82 -23.54 8.18
C HIS A 175 -21.90 -22.00 8.24
N PHE A 176 -22.31 -21.48 9.41
CA PHE A 176 -22.29 -20.06 9.67
C PHE A 176 -20.83 -19.56 9.68
N GLN A 177 -20.47 -18.75 8.68
CA GLN A 177 -19.11 -18.23 8.52
C GLN A 177 -18.87 -16.93 9.31
N GLY A 178 -19.93 -16.24 9.72
CA GLY A 178 -19.81 -14.95 10.45
C GLY A 178 -19.39 -13.76 9.57
N HIS A 179 -19.22 -13.96 8.26
CA HIS A 179 -18.88 -12.91 7.29
C HIS A 179 -19.55 -13.21 5.94
N PRO A 180 -19.68 -12.21 5.04
CA PRO A 180 -20.09 -12.46 3.66
C PRO A 180 -19.05 -13.32 2.92
N GLY A 181 -19.47 -14.05 1.88
CA GLY A 181 -18.56 -14.92 1.13
C GLY A 181 -17.43 -14.14 0.42
N TYR A 182 -16.33 -14.83 0.11
CA TYR A 182 -15.15 -14.26 -0.55
C TYR A 182 -15.51 -13.46 -1.81
N GLU A 183 -16.28 -14.06 -2.72
CA GLU A 183 -16.67 -13.43 -3.99
C GLU A 183 -17.51 -12.16 -3.80
N ASP A 184 -18.37 -12.14 -2.77
CA ASP A 184 -19.20 -10.97 -2.48
C ASP A 184 -18.37 -9.83 -1.91
N LEU A 185 -17.44 -10.14 -1.01
CA LEU A 185 -16.50 -9.17 -0.46
C LEU A 185 -15.56 -8.62 -1.55
N LEU A 186 -15.02 -9.50 -2.39
CA LEU A 186 -14.17 -9.09 -3.51
C LEU A 186 -14.91 -8.19 -4.50
N ARG A 187 -16.18 -8.52 -4.82
CA ARG A 187 -17.03 -7.68 -5.67
C ARG A 187 -17.25 -6.30 -5.06
N LYS A 188 -17.54 -6.22 -3.75
CA LYS A 188 -17.72 -4.97 -3.02
C LYS A 188 -16.43 -4.15 -2.95
N MET A 189 -15.28 -4.80 -2.74
CA MET A 189 -13.97 -4.14 -2.79
C MET A 189 -13.71 -3.52 -4.16
N LYS A 190 -13.95 -4.26 -5.25
CA LYS A 190 -13.80 -3.75 -6.62
C LYS A 190 -14.72 -2.55 -6.89
N GLN A 191 -15.97 -2.60 -6.43
CA GLN A 191 -16.91 -1.49 -6.56
C GLN A 191 -16.41 -0.23 -5.83
N GLN A 192 -15.88 -0.37 -4.62
CA GLN A 192 -15.29 0.76 -3.89
C GLN A 192 -14.08 1.34 -4.60
N LEU A 193 -13.16 0.49 -5.09
CA LEU A 193 -11.95 0.92 -5.79
C LEU A 193 -12.25 1.61 -7.12
N GLN A 194 -13.32 1.20 -7.82
CA GLN A 194 -13.76 1.84 -9.06
C GLN A 194 -14.55 3.14 -8.80
N GLY A 195 -15.19 3.26 -7.63
CA GLY A 195 -15.98 4.42 -7.25
C GLY A 195 -15.19 5.56 -6.61
N ILE A 196 -13.90 5.36 -6.33
CA ILE A 196 -13.09 6.40 -5.70
C ILE A 196 -12.78 7.53 -6.69
N GLY A 197 -12.89 8.77 -6.21
CA GLY A 197 -12.49 9.94 -6.98
C GLY A 197 -10.98 9.93 -7.24
N THR A 198 -10.56 10.26 -8.45
CA THR A 198 -9.14 10.39 -8.79
C THR A 198 -8.69 11.85 -8.60
N CYS A 199 -7.74 12.09 -7.69
CA CYS A 199 -7.04 13.37 -7.62
C CYS A 199 -5.98 13.46 -8.73
N GLN A 200 -5.68 14.68 -9.19
CA GLN A 200 -4.62 14.89 -10.18
C GLN A 200 -3.26 14.49 -9.57
N LEU A 201 -2.45 13.75 -10.33
CA LEU A 201 -1.09 13.36 -9.91
C LEU A 201 -0.06 14.48 -10.10
N SER A 202 -0.34 15.41 -11.01
CA SER A 202 0.51 16.55 -11.34
C SER A 202 -0.30 17.83 -11.49
N THR A 203 0.38 18.96 -11.56
CA THR A 203 -0.24 20.29 -11.79
C THR A 203 -0.95 20.42 -13.13
N THR A 204 -0.64 19.54 -14.09
CA THR A 204 -1.34 19.44 -15.36
C THR A 204 -2.15 18.14 -15.41
N GLN A 205 -3.28 18.17 -16.11
CA GLN A 205 -4.05 16.96 -16.38
C GLN A 205 -3.24 16.01 -17.29
N LEU A 206 -3.16 14.75 -16.89
CA LEU A 206 -2.43 13.72 -17.62
C LEU A 206 -3.41 12.83 -18.40
N SER A 207 -3.12 12.60 -19.67
CA SER A 207 -3.68 11.46 -20.41
C SER A 207 -2.93 10.18 -20.04
N GLU A 208 -3.45 9.00 -20.39
CA GLU A 208 -2.76 7.72 -20.14
C GLU A 208 -1.35 7.67 -20.75
N LYS A 209 -1.20 8.22 -21.96
CA LYS A 209 0.11 8.33 -22.63
C LYS A 209 1.06 9.26 -21.87
N ASN A 210 0.58 10.42 -21.43
CA ASN A 210 1.39 11.37 -20.67
C ASN A 210 1.70 10.84 -19.27
N TRP A 211 0.80 10.07 -18.66
CA TRP A 211 1.03 9.36 -17.41
C TRP A 211 2.17 8.36 -17.54
N PHE A 212 2.27 7.62 -18.65
CA PHE A 212 3.40 6.72 -18.88
C PHE A 212 4.73 7.48 -18.95
N HIS A 213 4.79 8.58 -19.71
CA HIS A 213 6.00 9.42 -19.76
C HIS A 213 6.35 10.03 -18.40
N TYR A 214 5.33 10.45 -17.63
CA TYR A 214 5.49 10.91 -16.26
C TYR A 214 6.06 9.81 -15.36
N ALA A 215 5.53 8.60 -15.43
CA ALA A 215 6.02 7.46 -14.65
C ALA A 215 7.49 7.14 -14.95
N VAL A 216 7.89 7.12 -16.23
CA VAL A 216 9.30 6.96 -16.62
C VAL A 216 10.18 8.05 -15.99
N LYS A 217 9.74 9.32 -16.05
CA LYS A 217 10.47 10.44 -15.43
C LYS A 217 10.60 10.27 -13.92
N VAL A 218 9.53 9.87 -13.23
CA VAL A 218 9.54 9.60 -11.78
C VAL A 218 10.53 8.48 -11.45
N TRP A 219 10.51 7.37 -12.21
CA TRP A 219 11.42 6.25 -12.00
C TRP A 219 12.89 6.64 -12.19
N GLU A 220 13.21 7.38 -13.26
CA GLU A 220 14.56 7.92 -13.45
C GLU A 220 14.99 8.86 -12.32
N GLY A 221 14.06 9.65 -11.78
CA GLY A 221 14.28 10.49 -10.62
C GLY A 221 14.60 9.69 -9.36
N ILE A 222 13.86 8.61 -9.10
CA ILE A 222 14.09 7.71 -7.95
C ILE A 222 15.45 7.05 -8.03
N LYS A 223 15.84 6.51 -9.20
CA LYS A 223 17.16 5.87 -9.39
C LYS A 223 18.33 6.82 -9.13
N LYS A 224 18.16 8.11 -9.41
CA LYS A 224 19.19 9.15 -9.24
C LYS A 224 19.06 9.92 -7.92
N SER A 225 18.09 9.57 -7.09
CA SER A 225 17.77 10.33 -5.87
C SER A 225 18.85 10.13 -4.81
N THR A 226 19.36 11.25 -4.30
CA THR A 226 20.34 11.26 -3.20
C THR A 226 19.73 10.81 -1.88
N PHE A 227 18.41 10.92 -1.69
CA PHE A 227 17.73 10.47 -0.47
C PHE A 227 17.88 8.96 -0.25
N PHE A 228 17.75 8.16 -1.31
CA PHE A 228 17.95 6.71 -1.22
C PHE A 228 19.42 6.35 -0.98
N GLN A 229 20.35 7.14 -1.53
CA GLN A 229 21.79 6.94 -1.30
C GLN A 229 22.16 7.24 0.15
N GLU A 230 21.66 8.35 0.72
CA GLU A 230 21.88 8.68 2.13
C GLU A 230 21.22 7.68 3.07
N TYR A 231 19.99 7.26 2.77
CA TYR A 231 19.32 6.21 3.54
C TYR A 231 20.13 4.91 3.54
N SER A 232 20.59 4.48 2.35
CA SER A 232 21.43 3.30 2.19
C SER A 232 22.72 3.36 3.01
N ARG A 233 23.31 4.54 3.19
CA ARG A 233 24.54 4.73 3.98
C ARG A 233 24.29 4.62 5.50
N LEU A 234 23.07 4.90 5.93
CA LEU A 234 22.66 4.83 7.34
C LEU A 234 22.13 3.46 7.75
N LEU A 235 21.95 2.54 6.79
CA LEU A 235 21.63 1.16 7.09
C LEU A 235 22.82 0.48 7.80
N PRO A 236 22.55 -0.34 8.83
CA PRO A 236 23.58 -0.99 9.63
C PRO A 236 24.38 -2.05 8.85
#